data_AF-A0A1M6MPS9-F1
#
_entry.id   AF-A0A1M6MPS9-F1
#
_cell.length_a   1.000
_cell.length_b   1.000
_cell.length_c   1.000
_cell.angle_alpha   90.00
_cell.angle_beta   90.00
_cell.angle_gamma   90.00
#
_symmetry.space_group_name_H-M   'P 1'
#
loop_
_entity.id
_entity.type
_entity.pdbx_description
1 polymer ?
#
loop_
_entity_poly.entity_id
_entity_poly.type
_entity_poly.pdbx_seq_one_letter_code
_entity_poly.pdbx_strand_id
1 'polypeptide(L)'
;MKLLPVLFALFLLCSCSSGKPQFVPPPPPEEPEPVIEQTESPLQQEAEEVTTPPVEENSFLAILLKEGTPEENIIPRSKEQVAVYQKGELVRFYYFKRNRLVDQRDYPAENIRLMKAAGNYPSTILQDMGIE
;
A
#
# COMPACT_ATOMS: atom_id res chain seq x y z
N MET A 1 -51.85 9.70 16.95
CA MET A 1 -51.33 10.73 17.87
C MET A 1 -49.98 11.18 17.31
N LYS A 2 -49.67 12.48 17.17
CA LYS A 2 -49.25 13.43 18.23
C LYS A 2 -48.00 12.90 18.97
N LEU A 3 -46.87 13.61 19.07
CA LEU A 3 -46.56 14.99 18.65
C LEU A 3 -45.02 15.20 18.49
N LEU A 4 -44.63 16.25 17.74
CA LEU A 4 -43.32 16.93 17.76
C LEU A 4 -43.25 17.85 19.03
N PRO A 5 -42.27 18.76 19.27
CA PRO A 5 -40.89 18.97 18.74
C PRO A 5 -39.87 19.25 19.91
N VAL A 6 -38.94 20.22 19.71
CA VAL A 6 -38.09 20.93 20.71
C VAL A 6 -36.80 20.18 21.12
N LEU A 7 -35.56 20.53 20.74
CA LEU A 7 -34.84 21.79 20.42
C LEU A 7 -34.48 22.67 21.63
N PHE A 8 -33.20 22.87 21.91
CA PHE A 8 -32.53 24.04 22.55
C PHE A 8 -31.02 23.65 22.61
N ALA A 9 -30.07 24.38 22.01
CA ALA A 9 -29.51 25.67 22.48
C ALA A 9 -29.00 25.58 23.93
N LEU A 10 -27.68 25.46 24.19
CA LEU A 10 -26.62 26.49 24.08
C LEU A 10 -26.75 27.56 25.19
N PHE A 11 -25.62 28.21 25.53
CA PHE A 11 -25.36 29.20 26.60
C PHE A 11 -24.83 28.61 27.91
N LEU A 12 -23.93 29.29 28.65
CA LEU A 12 -22.74 30.10 28.30
C LEU A 12 -22.03 30.49 29.62
N LEU A 13 -20.74 30.84 29.55
CA LEU A 13 -19.98 31.67 30.52
C LEU A 13 -19.95 31.26 32.01
N CYS A 14 -18.75 31.19 32.58
CA CYS A 14 -18.43 32.06 33.72
C CYS A 14 -16.92 32.34 33.82
N SER A 15 -16.55 33.60 34.09
CA SER A 15 -15.16 34.07 34.10
C SER A 15 -14.70 34.44 35.50
N CYS A 16 -13.42 34.21 35.82
CA CYS A 16 -12.71 34.70 37.01
C CYS A 16 -11.18 34.70 36.72
N SER A 17 -10.35 35.61 37.24
CA SER A 17 -10.63 36.88 37.95
C SER A 17 -9.45 37.87 37.86
N SER A 18 -9.77 39.13 37.53
CA SER A 18 -9.23 40.40 38.07
C SER A 18 -7.71 40.64 38.25
N GLY A 19 -7.20 41.70 37.61
CA GLY A 19 -5.88 42.31 37.90
C GLY A 19 -5.52 43.52 37.00
N LYS A 20 -5.85 44.74 37.42
CA LYS A 20 -5.61 46.04 36.73
C LYS A 20 -4.77 46.97 37.65
N PRO A 21 -4.28 48.16 37.22
CA PRO A 21 -4.04 48.69 35.86
C PRO A 21 -2.66 49.40 35.70
N GLN A 22 -2.36 49.96 34.51
CA GLN A 22 -1.72 51.29 34.39
C GLN A 22 -2.08 51.96 33.04
N PHE A 23 -1.86 53.28 32.91
CA PHE A 23 -2.46 54.14 31.87
C PHE A 23 -1.54 55.33 31.50
N VAL A 24 -1.40 55.62 30.20
CA VAL A 24 -0.77 56.83 29.62
C VAL A 24 -1.33 57.08 28.17
N PRO A 25 -1.14 58.25 27.52
CA PRO A 25 -2.17 58.88 26.67
C PRO A 25 -2.11 58.60 25.13
N PRO A 26 -3.03 59.19 24.31
CA PRO A 26 -3.31 58.72 22.93
C PRO A 26 -2.69 59.62 21.80
N PRO A 27 -3.24 59.76 20.56
CA PRO A 27 -2.56 59.50 19.26
C PRO A 27 -2.32 60.81 18.44
N PRO A 28 -2.15 60.85 17.09
CA PRO A 28 -1.97 59.84 16.01
C PRO A 28 -0.57 60.04 15.33
N PRO A 29 -0.27 59.95 14.00
CA PRO A 29 -0.96 59.56 12.74
C PRO A 29 -0.29 58.39 11.96
N GLU A 30 -0.55 58.14 10.66
CA GLU A 30 -1.75 57.60 9.97
C GLU A 30 -1.39 57.15 8.52
N GLU A 31 -2.11 56.17 7.94
CA GLU A 31 -2.01 55.59 6.56
C GLU A 31 -0.67 54.92 6.12
N PRO A 32 -0.65 54.02 5.08
CA PRO A 32 -1.72 53.60 4.16
C PRO A 32 -2.13 52.11 4.25
N GLU A 33 -3.04 51.67 3.37
CA GLU A 33 -3.55 50.29 3.27
C GLU A 33 -2.50 49.28 2.75
N PRO A 34 -2.38 48.07 3.36
CA PRO A 34 -1.65 46.95 2.76
C PRO A 34 -2.51 46.24 1.71
N VAL A 35 -1.93 46.06 0.52
CA VAL A 35 -2.55 45.42 -0.66
C VAL A 35 -3.02 43.98 -0.37
N ILE A 36 -4.15 43.59 -0.96
CA ILE A 36 -4.58 42.19 -1.00
C ILE A 36 -3.70 41.42 -2.00
N GLU A 37 -2.60 40.84 -1.53
CA GLU A 37 -1.92 39.76 -2.26
C GLU A 37 -2.34 38.39 -1.70
N GLN A 38 -2.93 37.57 -2.57
CA GLN A 38 -3.33 36.20 -2.27
C GLN A 38 -2.09 35.29 -2.31
N THR A 39 -1.23 35.35 -1.28
CA THR A 39 -0.12 34.41 -1.16
C THR A 39 -0.63 33.07 -0.65
N GLU A 40 -0.59 32.06 -1.52
CA GLU A 40 -1.10 30.72 -1.27
C GLU A 40 -0.37 30.02 -0.11
N SER A 41 -1.05 29.08 0.56
CA SER A 41 -0.45 28.35 1.67
C SER A 41 0.75 27.52 1.20
N PRO A 42 1.96 27.68 1.79
CA PRO A 42 3.05 26.76 1.57
C PRO A 42 2.74 25.44 2.29
N LEU A 43 1.92 24.60 1.65
CA LEU A 43 1.87 23.17 1.97
C LEU A 43 3.24 22.60 1.61
N GLN A 44 4.12 22.58 2.60
CA GLN A 44 5.42 21.93 2.52
C GLN A 44 5.19 20.43 2.40
N GLN A 45 4.99 19.96 1.16
CA GLN A 45 5.17 18.56 0.82
C GLN A 45 6.64 18.23 0.97
N GLU A 46 7.02 17.89 2.20
CA GLU A 46 8.24 17.16 2.49
C GLU A 46 8.22 15.89 1.62
N ALA A 47 9.06 15.89 0.58
CA ALA A 47 9.16 14.78 -0.34
C ALA A 47 9.91 13.65 0.37
N GLU A 48 9.16 12.85 1.12
CA GLU A 48 9.65 11.71 1.89
C GLU A 48 10.50 10.82 0.95
N GLU A 49 11.82 10.84 1.15
CA GLU A 49 12.76 10.13 0.29
C GLU A 49 12.64 8.63 0.57
N VAL A 50 11.72 7.99 -0.15
CA VAL A 50 11.36 6.56 0.01
C VAL A 50 12.59 5.70 -0.33
N THR A 51 13.42 5.53 0.68
CA THR A 51 14.66 4.76 0.65
C THR A 51 14.30 3.28 0.61
N THR A 52 13.90 2.83 -0.58
CA THR A 52 13.50 1.44 -0.80
C THR A 52 14.64 0.50 -0.43
N PRO A 53 14.39 -0.52 0.42
CA PRO A 53 15.43 -1.45 0.82
C PRO A 53 15.90 -2.26 -0.40
N PRO A 54 17.20 -2.64 -0.46
CA PRO A 54 17.73 -3.39 -1.59
C PRO A 54 17.00 -4.73 -1.75
N VAL A 55 16.32 -4.89 -2.88
CA VAL A 55 15.57 -6.10 -3.21
C VAL A 55 16.56 -7.19 -3.62
N GLU A 56 16.56 -8.33 -2.92
CA GLU A 56 17.39 -9.48 -3.28
C GLU A 56 17.00 -9.98 -4.68
N GLU A 57 17.97 -10.12 -5.60
CA GLU A 57 17.75 -10.45 -7.03
C GLU A 57 16.96 -11.76 -7.26
N ASN A 58 17.06 -12.71 -6.31
CA ASN A 58 16.36 -14.00 -6.33
C ASN A 58 15.19 -14.06 -5.31
N SER A 59 14.69 -12.92 -4.87
CA SER A 59 13.44 -12.84 -4.11
C SER A 59 12.21 -12.93 -5.02
N PHE A 60 11.08 -13.33 -4.46
CA PHE A 60 9.79 -13.31 -5.17
C PHE A 60 9.47 -11.92 -5.75
N LEU A 61 9.79 -10.85 -5.04
CA LEU A 61 9.56 -9.48 -5.52
C LEU A 61 10.46 -9.14 -6.71
N ALA A 62 11.74 -9.53 -6.70
CA ALA A 62 12.61 -9.33 -7.86
C ALA A 62 12.16 -10.12 -9.10
N ILE A 63 11.71 -11.37 -8.92
CA ILE A 63 11.16 -12.17 -10.02
C ILE A 63 9.86 -11.55 -10.55
N LEU A 64 8.96 -11.07 -9.67
CA LEU A 64 7.74 -10.36 -10.04
C LEU A 64 8.02 -9.07 -10.83
N LEU A 65 9.00 -8.27 -10.39
CA LEU A 65 9.42 -7.04 -11.08
C LEU A 65 10.10 -7.30 -12.44
N LYS A 66 10.65 -8.50 -12.65
CA LYS A 66 11.41 -8.90 -13.85
C LYS A 66 10.57 -9.63 -14.90
N GLU A 67 9.76 -10.59 -14.47
CA GLU A 67 8.97 -11.47 -15.36
C GLU A 67 7.49 -11.04 -15.44
N GLY A 68 7.03 -10.16 -14.54
CA GLY A 68 5.66 -9.62 -14.51
C GLY A 68 4.79 -10.25 -13.41
N THR A 69 3.48 -10.23 -13.59
CA THR A 69 2.53 -10.95 -12.72
C THR A 69 2.48 -12.42 -13.14
N PRO A 70 2.53 -13.41 -12.22
CA PRO A 70 2.33 -14.82 -12.57
C PRO A 70 0.88 -15.09 -13.00
N GLU A 71 0.72 -16.03 -13.92
CA GLU A 71 -0.56 -16.55 -14.43
C GLU A 71 -1.30 -17.38 -13.36
N GLU A 72 -0.56 -18.07 -12.51
CA GLU A 72 -1.08 -18.90 -11.42
C GLU A 72 -0.13 -18.83 -10.21
N ASN A 73 -0.65 -18.88 -8.98
CA ASN A 73 0.17 -18.96 -7.77
C ASN A 73 -0.38 -20.05 -6.83
N ILE A 74 0.42 -21.08 -6.59
CA ILE A 74 0.04 -22.27 -5.81
C ILE A 74 0.69 -22.14 -4.42
N ILE A 75 -0.09 -22.27 -3.35
CA ILE A 75 0.41 -22.15 -1.97
C ILE A 75 0.38 -23.55 -1.32
N PRO A 76 1.47 -24.35 -1.38
CA PRO A 76 1.50 -25.69 -0.82
C PRO A 76 1.54 -25.68 0.72
N ARG A 77 2.28 -24.74 1.34
CA ARG A 77 2.53 -24.69 2.79
C ARG A 77 2.65 -23.25 3.29
N SER A 78 2.55 -23.03 4.60
CA SER A 78 2.74 -21.69 5.18
C SER A 78 4.16 -21.16 4.90
N LYS A 79 4.26 -19.96 4.31
CA LYS A 79 5.50 -19.32 3.86
C LYS A 79 6.17 -19.99 2.64
N GLU A 80 5.43 -20.80 1.91
CA GLU A 80 5.89 -21.48 0.68
C GLU A 80 4.87 -21.25 -0.44
N GLN A 81 5.36 -20.97 -1.65
CA GLN A 81 4.53 -20.71 -2.82
C GLN A 81 5.25 -21.11 -4.10
N VAL A 82 4.50 -21.46 -5.14
CA VAL A 82 4.99 -21.73 -6.49
C VAL A 82 4.29 -20.79 -7.45
N ALA A 83 5.02 -19.81 -7.97
CA ALA A 83 4.51 -18.85 -8.94
C ALA A 83 4.75 -19.37 -10.37
N VAL A 84 3.72 -19.30 -11.20
CA VAL A 84 3.67 -19.90 -12.55
C VAL A 84 3.58 -18.79 -13.59
N TYR A 85 4.49 -18.80 -14.56
CA TYR A 85 4.57 -17.79 -15.63
C TYR A 85 4.54 -18.50 -16.98
N GLN A 86 3.69 -18.05 -17.91
CA GLN A 86 3.67 -18.59 -19.28
C GLN A 86 4.31 -17.61 -20.27
N LYS A 87 5.16 -18.12 -21.16
CA LYS A 87 5.82 -17.35 -22.21
C LYS A 87 5.77 -18.12 -23.53
N GLY A 88 4.62 -18.04 -24.20
CA GLY A 88 4.31 -18.86 -25.36
C GLY A 88 4.16 -20.33 -24.98
N GLU A 89 4.91 -21.21 -25.64
CA GLU A 89 4.86 -22.67 -25.43
C GLU A 89 5.60 -23.18 -24.19
N LEU A 90 6.19 -22.29 -23.37
CA LEU A 90 6.86 -22.65 -22.12
C LEU A 90 6.11 -22.08 -20.91
N VAL A 91 5.92 -22.91 -19.90
CA VAL A 91 5.38 -22.56 -18.58
C VAL A 91 6.46 -22.80 -17.54
N ARG A 92 6.85 -21.73 -16.85
CA ARG A 92 7.92 -21.73 -15.84
C ARG A 92 7.33 -21.64 -14.43
N PHE A 93 7.79 -22.52 -13.56
CA PHE A 93 7.41 -22.61 -12.16
C PHE A 93 8.61 -22.17 -11.32
N TYR A 94 8.39 -21.20 -10.44
CA TYR A 94 9.38 -20.73 -9.46
C TYR A 94 8.89 -21.09 -8.06
N TYR A 95 9.58 -22.01 -7.36
CA TYR A 95 9.29 -22.37 -5.98
C TYR A 95 10.02 -21.43 -5.02
N PHE A 96 9.27 -20.71 -4.20
CA PHE A 96 9.78 -19.81 -3.17
C PHE A 96 9.50 -20.35 -1.76
N LYS A 97 10.52 -20.27 -0.89
CA LYS A 97 10.44 -20.58 0.53
C LYS A 97 10.89 -19.34 1.31
N ARG A 98 9.99 -18.77 2.13
CA ARG A 98 10.21 -17.50 2.84
C ARG A 98 10.63 -16.36 1.89
N ASN A 99 9.90 -16.21 0.79
CA ASN A 99 10.11 -15.22 -0.28
C ASN A 99 11.44 -15.30 -1.06
N ARG A 100 12.30 -16.31 -0.82
CA ARG A 100 13.50 -16.59 -1.63
C ARG A 100 13.27 -17.77 -2.57
N LEU A 101 13.81 -17.67 -3.79
CA LEU A 101 13.77 -18.75 -4.79
C LEU A 101 14.57 -19.96 -4.29
N VAL A 102 14.03 -21.17 -4.51
CA VAL A 102 14.62 -22.45 -4.10
C VAL A 102 14.81 -23.41 -5.27
N ASP A 103 13.81 -23.52 -6.15
CA ASP A 103 13.87 -24.31 -7.39
C ASP A 103 13.12 -23.58 -8.51
N GLN A 104 13.53 -23.77 -9.76
CA GLN A 104 12.90 -23.21 -10.95
C GLN A 104 12.87 -24.27 -12.06
N ARG A 105 11.70 -24.54 -12.64
CA ARG A 105 11.54 -25.53 -13.72
C ARG A 105 10.68 -25.01 -14.87
N ASP A 106 11.06 -25.41 -16.07
CA ASP A 106 10.42 -25.04 -17.32
C ASP A 106 9.77 -26.29 -17.93
N TYR A 107 8.46 -26.24 -18.21
CA TYR A 107 7.71 -27.32 -18.84
C TYR A 107 7.04 -26.80 -20.12
N PRO A 108 6.90 -27.63 -21.18
CA PRO A 108 6.04 -27.31 -22.31
C PRO A 108 4.60 -27.05 -21.86
N ALA A 109 3.93 -26.05 -22.43
CA ALA A 109 2.54 -25.73 -22.16
C ALA A 109 1.60 -26.93 -22.44
N GLU A 110 1.92 -27.72 -23.47
CA GLU A 110 1.23 -28.98 -23.76
C GLU A 110 1.34 -30.01 -22.62
N ASN A 111 2.49 -30.14 -21.97
CA ASN A 111 2.64 -31.05 -20.83
C ASN A 111 1.75 -30.61 -19.66
N ILE A 112 1.66 -29.30 -19.38
CA ILE A 112 0.77 -28.75 -18.37
C ILE A 112 -0.71 -28.96 -18.75
N ARG A 113 -1.06 -28.81 -20.04
CA ARG A 113 -2.41 -29.10 -20.56
C ARG A 113 -2.78 -30.56 -20.36
N LEU A 114 -1.88 -31.49 -20.65
CA LEU A 114 -2.06 -32.93 -20.44
C LEU A 114 -2.17 -33.29 -18.95
N MET A 115 -1.36 -32.70 -18.07
CA MET A 115 -1.47 -32.89 -16.62
C MET A 115 -2.78 -32.36 -16.04
N LYS A 116 -3.26 -31.19 -16.52
CA LYS A 116 -4.57 -30.63 -16.17
C LYS A 116 -5.71 -31.52 -16.67
N ALA A 117 -5.64 -32.02 -17.90
CA ALA A 117 -6.62 -32.96 -18.46
C ALA A 117 -6.65 -34.34 -17.75
N ALA A 118 -5.50 -34.80 -17.23
CA ALA A 118 -5.39 -36.03 -16.46
C ALA A 118 -5.77 -35.88 -14.97
N GLY A 119 -6.08 -34.66 -14.50
CA GLY A 119 -6.41 -34.40 -13.09
C GLY A 119 -5.22 -34.44 -12.12
N ASN A 120 -3.98 -34.54 -12.64
CA ASN A 120 -2.76 -34.70 -11.83
C ASN A 120 -2.04 -33.36 -11.52
N TYR A 121 -2.53 -32.25 -12.09
CA TYR A 121 -2.03 -30.90 -11.83
C TYR A 121 -2.69 -30.31 -10.56
N PRO A 122 -1.96 -29.59 -9.68
CA PRO A 122 -0.52 -29.31 -9.74
C PRO A 122 0.36 -30.39 -9.10
N SER A 123 -0.22 -31.44 -8.49
CA SER A 123 0.46 -32.43 -7.65
C SER A 123 1.71 -33.05 -8.28
N THR A 124 1.69 -33.39 -9.58
CA THR A 124 2.88 -33.91 -10.28
C THR A 124 4.03 -32.90 -10.35
N ILE A 125 3.74 -31.61 -10.52
CA ILE A 125 4.75 -30.55 -10.56
C ILE A 125 5.33 -30.33 -9.16
N LEU A 126 4.47 -30.30 -8.13
CA LEU A 126 4.92 -30.17 -6.73
C LEU A 126 5.84 -31.34 -6.35
N GLN A 127 5.44 -32.58 -6.66
CA GLN A 127 6.24 -33.77 -6.40
C GLN A 127 7.59 -33.75 -7.15
N ASP A 128 7.59 -33.36 -8.43
CA ASP A 128 8.82 -33.24 -9.23
C ASP A 128 9.79 -32.20 -8.64
N MET A 129 9.26 -31.06 -8.19
CA MET A 129 10.00 -30.00 -7.47
C MET A 129 10.39 -30.37 -6.02
N GLY A 130 10.10 -31.59 -5.56
CA GLY A 130 10.44 -32.04 -4.19
C GLY A 130 9.59 -31.38 -3.09
N ILE A 131 8.38 -30.93 -3.43
CA ILE A 131 7.44 -30.27 -2.53
C ILE A 131 6.40 -31.30 -2.07
N GLU A 132 6.53 -31.71 -0.81
CA GLU A 132 5.59 -32.57 -0.07
C GLU A 132 4.40 -31.78 0.53
#